data_AF-A0A9E3UM17-F1
#
_entry.id   AF-A0A9E3UM17-F1
#
_cell.length_a   1.000
_cell.length_b   1.000
_cell.length_c   1.000
_cell.angle_alpha   90.00
_cell.angle_beta   90.00
_cell.angle_gamma   90.00
#
_symmetry.space_group_name_H-M   'P 1'
#
loop_
_entity.id
_entity.type
_entity.pdbx_description
1 polymer ?
#
loop_
_entity_poly.entity_id
_entity_poly.type
_entity_poly.pdbx_seq_one_letter_code
_entity_poly.pdbx_strand_id
1 'polypeptide(L)' 'MRRRPTRAPMKNGFDRVGLFHPYVAFGAVILLNLVGLALILSAIVWLGDRIEDHFWPGGTEWVDF' A
#
# COMPACT_ATOMS: atom_id res chain seq x y z
N MET A 1 20.83 -30.45 -20.02
CA MET A 1 19.93 -29.48 -19.34
C MET A 1 19.03 -30.22 -18.35
N ARG A 2 19.22 -30.03 -17.04
CA ARG A 2 18.37 -30.65 -16.00
C ARG A 2 17.09 -29.80 -15.88
N ARG A 3 15.93 -30.32 -16.28
CA ARG A 3 14.64 -29.65 -16.04
C ARG A 3 14.47 -29.53 -14.53
N ARG A 4 14.31 -28.30 -14.01
CA ARG A 4 13.90 -28.11 -12.61
C ARG A 4 12.53 -28.78 -12.45
N PRO A 5 12.29 -29.55 -11.37
CA PRO A 5 10.97 -30.10 -11.12
C PRO A 5 9.98 -28.93 -10.98
N THR A 6 9.06 -28.84 -11.92
CA THR A 6 7.90 -27.96 -11.82
C THR A 6 7.14 -28.40 -10.58
N ARG A 7 7.06 -27.56 -9.55
CA ARG A 7 6.26 -27.89 -8.36
C ARG A 7 4.82 -28.07 -8.83
N ALA A 8 4.19 -29.16 -8.39
CA ALA A 8 2.78 -29.37 -8.69
C ALA A 8 1.96 -28.20 -8.15
N PRO A 9 0.96 -27.70 -8.91
CA PRO A 9 0.07 -26.66 -8.44
C PRO A 9 -0.63 -27.09 -7.14
N MET A 10 -1.04 -26.12 -6.33
CA MET A 10 -1.86 -26.41 -5.15
C MET A 10 -3.18 -27.06 -5.57
N LYS A 11 -3.87 -27.77 -4.65
CA LYS A 11 -5.14 -28.48 -4.95
C LYS A 11 -6.24 -27.56 -5.53
N ASN A 12 -6.12 -26.26 -5.32
CA ASN A 12 -7.00 -25.23 -5.84
C ASN A 12 -6.52 -24.62 -7.18
N GLY A 13 -5.52 -25.21 -7.82
CA GLY A 13 -5.04 -24.81 -9.15
C GLY A 13 -4.09 -23.62 -9.17
N PHE A 14 -3.76 -23.02 -8.02
CA PHE A 14 -2.84 -21.88 -7.97
C PHE A 14 -1.41 -22.28 -7.61
N ASP A 15 -0.45 -21.46 -8.07
CA ASP A 15 0.94 -21.55 -7.66
C ASP A 15 1.19 -20.79 -6.35
N ARG A 16 2.09 -21.33 -5.51
CA ARG A 16 2.51 -20.67 -4.27
C ARG A 16 3.37 -19.45 -4.56
N VAL A 17 3.18 -18.40 -3.76
CA VAL A 17 4.12 -17.27 -3.69
C VAL A 17 5.05 -17.51 -2.51
N GLY A 18 6.24 -18.08 -2.80
CA GLY A 18 7.17 -18.50 -1.75
C GLY A 18 6.57 -19.59 -0.84
N LEU A 19 6.43 -19.27 0.45
CA LEU A 19 5.83 -20.15 1.46
C LEU A 19 4.33 -19.93 1.64
N PHE A 20 3.75 -18.90 1.04
CA PHE A 20 2.39 -18.44 1.33
C PHE A 20 1.38 -18.89 0.28
N HIS A 21 0.11 -18.96 0.71
CA HIS A 21 -1.02 -19.10 -0.20
C HIS A 21 -1.15 -17.81 -1.05
N PRO A 22 -1.42 -17.89 -2.36
CA PRO A 22 -1.49 -16.72 -3.24
C PRO A 22 -2.44 -15.63 -2.72
N TYR A 23 -3.64 -15.97 -2.25
CA TYR A 23 -4.55 -14.99 -1.64
C TYR A 23 -3.97 -14.22 -0.45
N VAL A 24 -3.13 -14.86 0.37
CA VAL A 24 -2.46 -14.18 1.50
C VAL A 24 -1.41 -13.20 0.98
N ALA A 25 -0.61 -13.62 -0.01
CA ALA A 25 0.38 -12.76 -0.63
C ALA A 25 -0.26 -11.55 -1.32
N PHE A 26 -1.32 -11.77 -2.11
CA PHE A 26 -2.08 -10.69 -2.76
C PHE A 26 -2.76 -9.77 -1.75
N GLY A 27 -3.38 -10.33 -0.70
CA GLY A 27 -3.99 -9.55 0.37
C GLY A 27 -2.97 -8.63 1.06
N ALA A 28 -1.77 -9.14 1.36
CA ALA A 28 -0.69 -8.33 1.95
C ALA A 28 -0.24 -7.19 1.03
N VAL A 29 -0.13 -7.43 -0.28
CA VAL A 29 0.21 -6.39 -1.26
C VAL A 29 -0.87 -5.33 -1.33
N ILE A 30 -2.15 -5.71 -1.34
CA ILE A 30 -3.27 -4.76 -1.33
C ILE A 30 -3.22 -3.89 -0.06
N LEU A 31 -3.04 -4.52 1.11
CA LEU A 31 -2.93 -3.78 2.37
C LEU A 31 -1.75 -2.81 2.37
N LEU A 32 -0.58 -3.23 1.87
CA LEU A 32 0.58 -2.35 1.76
C LEU A 32 0.30 -1.15 0.84
N ASN A 33 -0.37 -1.37 -0.29
CA ASN A 33 -0.75 -0.28 -1.19
C ASN A 33 -1.74 0.68 -0.54
N LEU A 34 -2.73 0.17 0.20
CA LEU A 34 -3.69 1.03 0.91
C LEU A 34 -3.00 1.87 2.00
N VAL A 35 -2.04 1.30 2.72
CA VAL A 35 -1.22 2.04 3.68
C VAL A 35 -0.39 3.11 2.97
N GLY A 36 0.27 2.76 1.87
CA GLY A 36 1.05 3.71 1.07
C GLY A 36 0.19 4.87 0.55
N LEU A 37 -1.00 4.56 0.02
CA LEU A 37 -1.95 5.56 -0.46
C LEU A 37 -2.41 6.48 0.68
N ALA A 38 -2.75 5.92 1.84
CA ALA A 38 -3.14 6.71 3.00
C ALA A 38 -2.02 7.67 3.42
N LEU A 39 -0.77 7.19 3.49
CA LEU A 39 0.38 8.03 3.82
C LEU A 39 0.61 9.16 2.81
N ILE A 40 0.47 8.88 1.50
CA ILE A 40 0.60 9.90 0.45
C ILE A 40 -0.49 10.97 0.61
N LEU A 41 -1.74 10.57 0.82
CA LEU A 41 -2.85 11.50 1.01
C LEU A 41 -2.64 12.35 2.27
N SER A 42 -2.24 11.75 3.39
CA SER A 42 -1.91 12.48 4.61
C SER A 42 -0.77 13.48 4.41
N ALA A 43 0.29 13.10 3.68
CA ALA A 43 1.39 14.00 3.38
C ALA A 43 0.96 15.18 2.49
N ILE A 44 0.05 14.97 1.54
CA ILE A 44 -0.51 16.04 0.70
C ILE A 44 -1.33 17.01 1.55
N VAL A 45 -2.20 16.49 2.42
CA VAL A 45 -3.02 17.31 3.31
C VAL A 45 -2.14 18.16 4.23
N TRP A 46 -1.18 17.53 4.90
CA TRP A 46 -0.24 18.22 5.78
C TRP A 46 0.61 19.26 5.07
N LEU A 47 1.04 18.99 3.83
CA LEU A 47 1.79 19.96 3.04
C LEU A 47 0.90 21.14 2.63
N GLY A 48 -0.36 20.87 2.27
CA GLY A 48 -1.34 21.90 1.94
C GLY A 48 -1.59 22.83 3.12
N ASP A 49 -1.76 22.26 4.31
CA ASP A 49 -1.91 22.97 5.58
C ASP A 49 -0.72 23.90 5.85
N ARG A 50 0.51 23.37 5.81
CA ARG A 50 1.72 24.20 5.97
C ARG A 50 1.88 25.32 4.95
N ILE A 51 1.44 25.08 3.71
CA ILE A 51 1.47 26.09 2.66
C ILE A 51 0.43 27.17 2.97
N GLU A 52 -0.78 26.79 3.36
CA GLU A 52 -1.85 27.69 3.75
C GLU A 52 -1.42 28.59 4.90
N ASP A 53 -0.87 28.02 5.97
CA ASP A 53 -0.28 28.74 7.11
C ASP A 53 0.75 29.80 6.71
N HIS A 54 1.58 29.49 5.71
CA HIS A 54 2.64 30.39 5.26
C HIS A 54 2.09 31.59 4.49
N PHE A 55 1.02 31.40 3.72
CA PHE A 55 0.43 32.44 2.88
C PHE A 55 -0.73 33.20 3.54
N TRP A 56 -1.48 32.53 4.42
CA TRP A 56 -2.69 33.04 5.05
C TRP A 56 -2.70 32.74 6.56
N PRO A 57 -1.83 33.39 7.35
CA PRO A 57 -1.78 33.14 8.78
C PRO A 57 -3.10 33.53 9.46
N GLY A 58 -3.69 32.60 10.22
CA GLY A 58 -4.97 32.79 10.92
C GLY A 58 -6.21 32.60 10.04
N GLY A 59 -6.07 31.85 8.94
CA GLY A 59 -7.17 31.40 8.09
C GLY A 59 -8.09 30.38 8.75
N THR A 60 -9.03 29.85 7.95
CA THR A 60 -9.91 28.78 8.41
C THR A 60 -9.12 27.47 8.43
N GLU A 61 -8.90 26.92 9.61
CA GLU A 61 -8.30 25.59 9.78
C GLU A 61 -9.29 24.51 9.32
N TRP A 62 -8.90 23.75 8.30
CA TRP A 62 -9.69 22.61 7.79
C TRP A 62 -9.30 21.28 8.44
N VAL A 63 -8.16 21.27 9.14
CA VAL A 63 -7.49 20.10 9.67
C VAL A 63 -6.79 20.50 10.98
N ASP A 64 -6.94 19.71 12.04
CA ASP A 64 -6.51 20.10 13.39
C ASP A 64 -5.05 19.72 13.75
N PHE A 65 -4.22 19.31 12.78
CA PHE A 65 -2.92 18.67 13.05
C PHE A 65 -1.75 19.21 12.24
#